data_AF-A0A521C8U9-F1
#
_entry.id   AF-A0A521C8U9-F1
#
_cell.length_a   1.000
_cell.length_b   1.000
_cell.length_c   1.000
_cell.angle_alpha   90.00
_cell.angle_beta   90.00
_cell.angle_gamma   90.00
#
_symmetry.space_group_name_H-M   'P 1'
#
loop_
_entity.id
_entity.type
_entity.pdbx_description
1 polymer ?
#
loop_
_entity_poly.entity_id
_entity_poly.type
_entity_poly.pdbx_seq_one_letter_code
_entity_poly.pdbx_strand_id
1 'polypeptide(L)'
;MKRFAKLVIENFQSHEYTEIHFKEGLNVLVGSSDSGKSAILRAIRWLLYNQPKGTDYIRVGKSRCRVSLTLSDGTVITRIRSSSVNRYILLDIEGNEHVFEGFGSNVPKEIANAHGMHTLKLDLESNLPVQFGTQLESPFLLSETGSIKAKSIGRVSGAHFIDMSLQGTLKDLRSLSSDLKYQKDEAAKLREKLKPYTNLPDLLDRLEKAETFYRKAEEKNRDLEKLQQLIERWKNIQYEEDVVKKYLMKLSELDEAEKVLIRLERGHFRFTQLKKIRSKSEYLSKERKYWNSVLEKTDHLNELQGQLYHVEKQIQRSIQLISLSDRLFKVHQEKEWHKSVKALADQVEHIDPVSLEEAGQRLKVLKGLAPRYQEVINEKKKMEKRLRNLDHLPVREVDELEQLTERFRMLVNKREALKELQQRIDRGRKYLADNGEEMDRWMKALADQFRRMGQCPTCGSEISQDTLEHMMREHRGGMDRAAAGREN
;
A
#
# COMPACT_ATOMS: atom_id res chain seq x y z
N MET A 1 54.20 -53.08 43.72
CA MET A 1 54.72 -52.11 42.74
C MET A 1 55.01 -52.85 41.45
N LYS A 2 54.58 -52.36 40.28
CA LYS A 2 54.81 -53.05 39.01
C LYS A 2 56.30 -52.96 38.63
N ARG A 3 56.87 -54.04 38.07
CA ARG A 3 58.27 -54.07 37.61
C ARG A 3 58.32 -53.74 36.12
N PHE A 4 59.47 -53.30 35.62
CA PHE A 4 59.70 -53.22 34.17
C PHE A 4 60.00 -54.62 33.63
N ALA A 5 59.43 -54.98 32.48
CA ALA A 5 59.64 -56.27 31.83
C ALA A 5 60.35 -56.12 30.47
N LYS A 6 59.91 -55.14 29.66
CA LYS A 6 60.49 -54.85 28.34
C LYS A 6 60.50 -53.36 28.07
N LEU A 7 61.56 -52.85 27.45
CA LEU A 7 61.68 -51.49 26.95
C LEU A 7 62.09 -51.51 25.47
N VAL A 8 61.36 -50.77 24.64
CA VAL A 8 61.65 -50.55 23.22
C VAL A 8 61.86 -49.07 22.98
N ILE A 9 63.00 -48.72 22.37
CA ILE A 9 63.41 -47.35 22.07
C ILE A 9 63.57 -47.22 20.55
N GLU A 10 62.83 -46.30 19.94
CA GLU A 10 62.88 -45.99 18.51
C GLU A 10 63.30 -44.52 18.30
N ASN A 11 64.38 -44.31 17.55
CA ASN A 11 64.85 -42.99 17.11
C ASN A 11 65.07 -41.96 18.24
N PHE A 12 65.61 -42.38 19.38
CA PHE A 12 65.89 -41.54 20.55
C PHE A 12 67.41 -41.41 20.77
N GLN A 13 67.96 -40.21 20.57
CA GLN A 13 69.40 -39.91 20.59
C GLN A 13 70.22 -40.93 19.78
N SER A 14 71.14 -41.65 20.44
CA SER A 14 72.00 -42.69 19.86
C SER A 14 71.26 -43.94 19.36
N HIS A 15 70.01 -44.16 19.78
CA HIS A 15 69.25 -45.38 19.49
C HIS A 15 68.37 -45.21 18.26
N GLU A 16 68.59 -46.03 17.24
CA GLU A 16 67.70 -46.15 16.07
C GLU A 16 66.54 -47.11 16.37
N TYR A 17 66.89 -48.33 16.74
CA TYR A 17 66.04 -49.32 17.38
C TYR A 17 66.85 -49.96 18.51
N THR A 18 66.27 -50.14 19.69
CA THR A 18 66.91 -50.84 20.81
C THR A 18 65.84 -51.48 21.68
N GLU A 19 66.00 -52.78 21.94
CA GLU A 19 65.08 -53.62 22.70
C GLU A 19 65.82 -54.19 23.91
N ILE A 20 65.23 -54.03 25.09
CA ILE A 20 65.84 -54.41 26.38
C ILE A 20 64.80 -55.21 27.17
N HIS A 21 65.16 -56.44 27.52
CA HIS A 21 64.38 -57.29 28.42
C HIS A 21 64.96 -57.19 29.83
N PHE A 22 64.15 -56.75 30.78
CA PHE A 22 64.54 -56.69 32.19
C PHE A 22 64.25 -58.02 32.87
N LYS A 23 65.13 -58.42 33.78
CA LYS A 23 64.93 -59.57 34.67
C LYS A 23 64.55 -59.10 36.08
N GLU A 24 64.08 -60.03 36.91
CA GLU A 24 63.91 -59.77 38.33
C GLU A 24 65.26 -59.52 39.01
N GLY A 25 65.28 -58.60 39.99
CA GLY A 25 66.48 -58.21 40.71
C GLY A 25 67.30 -57.10 40.02
N LEU A 26 68.63 -57.17 40.16
CA LEU A 26 69.55 -56.15 39.68
C LEU A 26 69.83 -56.29 38.18
N ASN A 27 69.53 -55.24 37.41
CA ASN A 27 69.81 -55.15 35.99
C ASN A 27 70.95 -54.14 35.77
N VAL A 28 72.08 -54.57 35.18
CA VAL A 28 73.28 -53.72 34.98
C VAL A 28 73.53 -53.52 33.49
N LEU A 29 73.55 -52.27 33.04
CA LEU A 29 73.81 -51.90 31.64
C LEU A 29 75.31 -51.58 31.44
N VAL A 30 76.05 -52.57 30.94
CA VAL A 30 77.51 -52.48 30.71
C VAL A 30 77.81 -52.11 29.24
N GLY A 31 78.96 -51.47 29.00
CA GLY A 31 79.42 -51.03 27.67
C GLY A 31 80.53 -49.97 27.80
N SER A 32 81.10 -49.53 26.69
CA SER A 32 82.08 -48.42 26.65
C SER A 32 81.48 -47.08 27.07
N SER A 33 82.31 -46.03 27.24
CA SER A 33 81.80 -44.65 27.32
C SER A 33 81.12 -44.25 26.00
N ASP A 34 80.16 -43.34 26.08
CA ASP A 34 79.38 -42.77 24.96
C ASP A 34 78.62 -43.78 24.05
N SER A 35 78.58 -45.05 24.43
CA SER A 35 77.79 -46.13 23.78
C SER A 35 76.27 -46.01 23.95
N GLY A 36 75.74 -44.81 24.27
CA GLY A 36 74.31 -44.56 24.45
C GLY A 36 73.70 -44.96 25.80
N LYS A 37 74.44 -45.59 26.74
CA LYS A 37 73.88 -46.06 28.04
C LYS A 37 73.05 -44.99 28.78
N SER A 38 73.54 -43.75 28.88
CA SER A 38 72.81 -42.66 29.53
C SER A 38 71.59 -42.16 28.73
N ALA A 39 71.51 -42.43 27.43
CA ALA A 39 70.32 -42.15 26.61
C ALA A 39 69.17 -43.14 26.90
N ILE A 40 69.47 -44.40 27.25
CA ILE A 40 68.47 -45.37 27.74
C ILE A 40 67.77 -44.83 28.99
N LEU A 41 68.55 -44.33 29.97
CA LEU A 41 68.01 -43.73 31.18
C LEU A 41 67.19 -42.45 30.87
N ARG A 42 67.66 -41.60 29.94
CA ARG A 42 66.88 -40.43 29.48
C ARG A 42 65.57 -40.83 28.80
N ALA A 43 65.53 -41.92 28.02
CA ALA A 43 64.32 -42.43 27.39
C ALA A 43 63.29 -42.88 28.43
N ILE A 44 63.74 -43.60 29.48
CA ILE A 44 62.89 -43.99 30.61
C ILE A 44 62.38 -42.74 31.35
N ARG A 45 63.25 -41.78 31.70
CA ARG A 45 62.83 -40.53 32.38
C ARG A 45 61.84 -39.71 31.53
N TRP A 46 62.02 -39.70 30.22
CA TRP A 46 61.15 -38.99 29.27
C TRP A 46 59.75 -39.60 29.17
N LEU A 47 59.68 -40.93 29.28
CA LEU A 47 58.43 -41.68 29.37
C LEU A 47 57.70 -41.45 30.71
N LEU A 48 58.42 -41.55 31.84
CA LEU A 48 57.79 -41.55 33.18
C LEU A 48 57.52 -40.16 33.76
N TYR A 49 58.32 -39.14 33.40
CA TYR A 49 58.28 -37.82 34.04
C TYR A 49 58.18 -36.64 33.07
N ASN A 50 58.02 -36.87 31.77
CA ASN A 50 58.03 -35.83 30.73
C ASN A 50 59.30 -34.95 30.74
N GLN A 51 60.47 -35.56 30.98
CA GLN A 51 61.77 -34.88 31.06
C GLN A 51 62.86 -35.65 30.32
N PRO A 52 63.64 -35.03 29.41
CA PRO A 52 63.67 -33.60 29.08
C PRO A 52 62.45 -33.11 28.29
N LYS A 53 62.23 -31.78 28.31
CA LYS A 53 61.27 -31.09 27.44
C LYS A 53 61.92 -30.80 26.07
N GLY A 54 61.16 -30.22 25.13
CA GLY A 54 61.66 -29.90 23.78
C GLY A 54 61.55 -31.08 22.82
N THR A 55 62.48 -31.17 21.86
CA THR A 55 62.54 -32.20 20.80
C THR A 55 63.94 -32.76 20.56
N ASP A 56 64.96 -32.24 21.24
CA ASP A 56 66.40 -32.45 20.92
C ASP A 56 66.91 -33.86 21.28
N TYR A 57 66.03 -34.69 21.83
CA TYR A 57 66.22 -36.11 22.06
C TYR A 57 65.77 -36.99 20.88
N ILE A 58 65.11 -36.43 19.86
CA ILE A 58 64.84 -37.15 18.60
C ILE A 58 66.16 -37.33 17.84
N ARG A 59 66.41 -38.54 17.33
CA ARG A 59 67.62 -38.88 16.55
C ARG A 59 67.72 -37.98 15.31
N VAL A 60 68.90 -37.41 15.06
CA VAL A 60 69.18 -36.56 13.90
C VAL A 60 68.81 -37.30 12.60
N GLY A 61 68.14 -36.61 11.67
CA GLY A 61 67.64 -37.19 10.42
C GLY A 61 66.34 -38.00 10.55
N LYS A 62 65.69 -38.03 11.72
CA LYS A 62 64.40 -38.69 11.95
C LYS A 62 63.35 -37.67 12.41
N SER A 63 62.11 -37.80 11.92
CA SER A 63 61.02 -36.87 12.21
C SER A 63 60.16 -37.24 13.43
N ARG A 64 60.35 -38.45 13.98
CA ARG A 64 59.62 -38.98 15.14
C ARG A 64 60.52 -39.84 16.02
N CYS A 65 60.26 -39.84 17.32
CA CYS A 65 60.77 -40.84 18.26
C CYS A 65 59.61 -41.54 18.99
N ARG A 66 59.86 -42.75 19.47
CA ARG A 66 58.94 -43.54 20.29
C ARG A 66 59.70 -44.27 21.40
N VAL A 67 59.11 -44.32 22.58
CA VAL A 67 59.60 -45.13 23.70
C VAL A 67 58.42 -45.91 24.26
N SER A 68 58.56 -47.22 24.40
CA SER A 68 57.50 -48.13 24.85
C SER A 68 58.00 -49.03 25.96
N LEU A 69 57.31 -49.05 27.10
CA LEU A 69 57.67 -49.82 28.30
C LEU A 69 56.52 -50.77 28.66
N THR A 70 56.80 -52.07 28.61
CA THR A 70 55.91 -53.12 29.12
C THR A 70 56.23 -53.37 30.59
N LEU A 71 55.20 -53.34 31.42
CA LEU A 71 55.27 -53.67 32.85
C LEU A 71 55.01 -55.16 33.09
N SER A 72 55.35 -55.63 34.30
CA SER A 72 55.28 -57.05 34.67
C SER A 72 53.89 -57.67 34.74
N ASP A 73 52.83 -56.88 34.53
CA ASP A 73 51.43 -57.32 34.49
C ASP A 73 50.81 -57.21 33.08
N GLY A 74 51.62 -56.97 32.05
CA GLY A 74 51.17 -56.80 30.66
C GLY A 74 50.90 -55.36 30.24
N THR A 75 50.67 -54.43 31.19
CA THR A 75 50.42 -53.01 30.89
C THR A 75 51.53 -52.44 29.99
N VAL A 76 51.19 -51.79 28.87
CA VAL A 76 52.17 -51.15 27.98
C VAL A 76 51.99 -49.63 27.97
N ILE A 77 53.02 -48.91 28.41
CA ILE A 77 53.07 -47.45 28.37
C ILE A 77 53.94 -47.04 27.17
N THR A 78 53.32 -46.50 26.13
CA THR A 78 53.99 -45.97 24.94
C THR A 78 53.92 -44.45 24.92
N ARG A 79 55.01 -43.78 24.54
CA ARG A 79 55.01 -42.34 24.21
C ARG A 79 55.58 -42.11 22.82
N ILE A 80 54.95 -41.22 22.08
CA ILE A 80 55.31 -40.83 20.71
C ILE A 80 55.45 -39.31 20.63
N ARG A 81 56.52 -38.84 19.99
CA ARG A 81 56.73 -37.41 19.67
C ARG A 81 57.26 -37.27 18.24
N SER A 82 56.64 -36.37 17.48
CA SER A 82 57.17 -35.78 16.25
C SER A 82 57.08 -34.26 16.36
N SER A 83 57.28 -33.51 15.27
CA SER A 83 56.90 -32.10 15.21
C SER A 83 55.40 -31.90 15.47
N SER A 84 54.55 -32.67 14.78
CA SER A 84 53.08 -32.56 14.79
C SER A 84 52.37 -33.36 15.89
N VAL A 85 52.97 -34.43 16.41
CA VAL A 85 52.35 -35.35 17.39
C VAL A 85 53.07 -35.25 18.74
N ASN A 86 52.31 -35.26 19.84
CA ASN A 86 52.82 -35.45 21.20
C ASN A 86 51.75 -36.22 22.00
N ARG A 87 51.90 -37.54 22.11
CA ARG A 87 50.89 -38.40 22.74
C ARG A 87 51.47 -39.49 23.62
N TYR A 88 50.73 -39.84 24.66
CA TYR A 88 50.86 -41.11 25.35
C TYR A 88 49.80 -42.09 24.81
N ILE A 89 50.13 -43.37 24.89
CA ILE A 89 49.23 -44.49 24.63
C ILE A 89 49.41 -45.47 25.79
N LEU A 90 48.33 -45.84 26.45
CA LEU A 90 48.27 -46.87 27.47
C LEU A 90 47.51 -48.07 26.91
N LEU A 91 48.17 -49.22 26.84
CA LEU A 91 47.50 -50.51 26.74
C LEU A 91 47.33 -51.05 28.16
N ASP A 92 46.10 -51.36 28.57
CA ASP A 92 45.81 -51.93 29.88
C ASP A 92 46.05 -53.46 29.93
N ILE A 93 45.52 -54.13 30.96
CA ILE A 93 45.67 -55.57 31.17
C ILE A 93 44.66 -56.36 30.33
N GLU A 94 43.56 -55.75 29.91
CA GLU A 94 42.47 -56.35 29.14
C GLU A 94 42.69 -56.21 27.62
N GLY A 95 43.57 -55.29 27.21
CA GLY A 95 43.92 -55.00 25.81
C GLY A 95 43.30 -53.71 25.25
N ASN A 96 42.70 -52.87 26.10
CA ASN A 96 42.11 -51.59 25.68
C ASN A 96 43.22 -50.55 25.43
N GLU A 97 43.17 -49.86 24.28
CA GLU A 97 44.10 -48.77 23.95
C GLU A 97 43.52 -47.40 24.32
N HIS A 98 44.12 -46.73 25.30
CA HIS A 98 43.78 -45.36 25.70
C HIS A 98 44.83 -44.36 25.21
N VAL A 99 44.44 -43.45 24.32
CA VAL A 99 45.31 -42.42 23.74
C VAL A 99 45.11 -41.08 24.45
N PHE A 100 46.21 -40.47 24.91
CA PHE A 100 46.21 -39.19 25.62
C PHE A 100 47.03 -38.14 24.86
N GLU A 101 46.34 -37.14 24.34
CA GLU A 101 46.94 -35.95 23.68
C GLU A 101 46.62 -34.69 24.52
N GLY A 102 47.20 -33.53 24.19
CA GLY A 102 46.85 -32.24 24.84
C GLY A 102 47.30 -32.04 26.30
N PHE A 103 47.90 -33.03 26.96
CA PHE A 103 48.31 -33.02 28.39
C PHE A 103 49.33 -31.94 28.82
N GLY A 104 49.80 -31.09 27.90
CA GLY A 104 50.66 -29.95 28.20
C GLY A 104 52.00 -30.34 28.81
N SER A 105 52.27 -29.85 30.02
CA SER A 105 53.54 -30.00 30.73
C SER A 105 53.63 -31.23 31.63
N ASN A 106 52.50 -31.83 32.03
CA ASN A 106 52.42 -32.90 33.02
C ASN A 106 52.17 -34.26 32.36
N VAL A 107 52.53 -35.35 33.03
CA VAL A 107 52.16 -36.72 32.60
C VAL A 107 50.66 -36.93 32.91
N PRO A 108 49.86 -37.58 32.02
CA PRO A 108 48.48 -37.94 32.33
C PRO A 108 48.37 -38.77 33.62
N LYS A 109 47.29 -38.60 34.39
CA LYS A 109 47.13 -39.26 35.70
C LYS A 109 47.10 -40.78 35.55
N GLU A 110 46.49 -41.23 34.48
CA GLU A 110 46.27 -42.61 34.08
C GLU A 110 47.62 -43.29 33.83
N ILE A 111 48.50 -42.63 33.07
CA ILE A 111 49.89 -43.04 32.83
C ILE A 111 50.68 -43.05 34.14
N ALA A 112 50.60 -41.98 34.93
CA ALA A 112 51.34 -41.85 36.19
C ALA A 112 50.95 -42.93 37.21
N ASN A 113 49.66 -43.25 37.29
CA ASN A 113 49.12 -44.33 38.12
C ASN A 113 49.50 -45.71 37.58
N ALA A 114 49.54 -45.89 36.25
CA ALA A 114 49.90 -47.16 35.62
C ALA A 114 51.33 -47.60 35.97
N HIS A 115 52.31 -46.69 36.03
CA HIS A 115 53.67 -47.01 36.48
C HIS A 115 53.92 -46.78 37.99
N GLY A 116 53.11 -45.96 38.67
CA GLY A 116 53.15 -45.75 40.12
C GLY A 116 54.41 -45.07 40.66
N MET A 117 55.17 -44.35 39.81
CA MET A 117 56.40 -43.64 40.21
C MET A 117 56.13 -42.14 40.30
N HIS A 118 55.43 -41.72 41.35
CA HIS A 118 55.05 -40.32 41.55
C HIS A 118 56.20 -39.51 42.17
N THR A 119 56.37 -38.26 41.72
CA THR A 119 57.26 -37.30 42.37
C THR A 119 56.75 -36.92 43.76
N LEU A 120 57.63 -36.96 44.75
CA LEU A 120 57.33 -36.61 46.13
C LEU A 120 57.18 -35.08 46.25
N LYS A 121 55.97 -34.59 46.50
CA LYS A 121 55.70 -33.15 46.70
C LYS A 121 56.20 -32.69 48.07
N LEU A 122 57.19 -31.80 48.07
CA LEU A 122 57.80 -31.24 49.29
C LEU A 122 57.16 -29.91 49.71
N ASP A 123 56.60 -29.18 48.74
CA ASP A 123 55.89 -27.91 48.94
C ASP A 123 54.95 -27.67 47.75
N LEU A 124 54.35 -26.48 47.63
CA LEU A 124 53.62 -26.03 46.44
C LEU A 124 54.50 -26.02 45.18
N GLU A 125 55.79 -25.72 45.30
CA GLU A 125 56.71 -25.54 44.17
C GLU A 125 57.71 -26.70 44.00
N SER A 126 58.15 -27.34 45.09
CA SER A 126 59.25 -28.32 45.07
C SER A 126 58.76 -29.78 44.98
N ASN A 127 59.36 -30.53 44.05
CA ASN A 127 58.98 -31.91 43.70
C ASN A 127 60.25 -32.76 43.55
N LEU A 128 60.35 -33.89 44.27
CA LEU A 128 61.53 -34.75 44.32
C LEU A 128 61.26 -36.13 43.67
N PRO A 129 61.94 -36.52 42.58
CA PRO A 129 61.75 -37.81 41.91
C PRO A 129 62.54 -38.95 42.61
N VAL A 130 62.13 -39.33 43.82
CA VAL A 130 62.85 -40.28 44.70
C VAL A 130 63.18 -41.63 44.04
N GLN A 131 62.41 -42.06 43.04
CA GLN A 131 62.61 -43.34 42.35
C GLN A 131 63.57 -43.29 41.15
N PHE A 132 64.15 -42.12 40.81
CA PHE A 132 64.98 -41.96 39.61
C PHE A 132 66.23 -41.10 39.86
N GLY A 133 67.35 -41.74 40.17
CA GLY A 133 68.65 -41.08 40.31
C GLY A 133 69.33 -40.77 38.97
N THR A 134 70.19 -39.76 38.97
CA THR A 134 70.93 -39.27 37.80
C THR A 134 72.44 -39.48 37.88
N GLN A 135 73.11 -39.36 36.73
CA GLN A 135 74.58 -39.43 36.65
C GLN A 135 75.19 -38.20 37.33
N LEU A 136 76.12 -38.42 38.26
CA LEU A 136 76.68 -37.40 39.17
C LEU A 136 75.65 -36.76 40.11
N GLU A 137 74.54 -37.43 40.42
CA GLU A 137 73.69 -37.01 41.53
C GLU A 137 74.43 -37.16 42.85
N SER A 138 74.43 -36.10 43.65
CA SER A 138 74.97 -36.11 45.01
C SER A 138 74.20 -37.09 45.90
N PRO A 139 74.81 -37.63 46.98
CA PRO A 139 74.13 -38.55 47.88
C PRO A 139 72.82 -37.95 48.42
N PHE A 140 71.74 -38.75 48.34
CA PHE A 140 70.36 -38.34 48.60
C PHE A 140 70.21 -37.52 49.90
N LEU A 141 69.66 -36.31 49.78
CA LEU A 141 69.49 -35.31 50.85
C LEU A 141 70.78 -34.84 51.56
N LEU A 142 71.99 -35.29 51.21
CA LEU A 142 73.22 -34.80 51.84
C LEU A 142 73.69 -33.46 51.25
N SER A 143 73.59 -33.26 49.93
CA SER A 143 73.88 -31.98 49.26
C SER A 143 72.77 -30.94 49.39
N GLU A 144 71.56 -31.36 49.74
CA GLU A 144 70.38 -30.48 49.72
C GLU A 144 70.43 -29.36 50.76
N THR A 145 69.70 -28.27 50.50
CA THR A 145 69.58 -27.18 51.47
C THR A 145 68.87 -27.66 52.75
N GLY A 146 69.20 -27.08 53.90
CA GLY A 146 68.54 -27.43 55.18
C GLY A 146 67.01 -27.35 55.13
N SER A 147 66.45 -26.41 54.35
CA SER A 147 65.02 -26.31 54.10
C SER A 147 64.46 -27.53 53.35
N ILE A 148 65.15 -28.00 52.29
CA ILE A 148 64.73 -29.19 51.53
C ILE A 148 64.84 -30.46 52.38
N LYS A 149 65.88 -30.59 53.21
CA LYS A 149 66.01 -31.70 54.18
C LYS A 149 64.85 -31.69 55.18
N ALA A 150 64.57 -30.53 55.79
CA ALA A 150 63.48 -30.38 56.75
C ALA A 150 62.11 -30.70 56.13
N LYS A 151 61.82 -30.18 54.92
CA LYS A 151 60.58 -30.49 54.19
C LYS A 151 60.49 -31.97 53.79
N SER A 152 61.60 -32.61 53.47
CA SER A 152 61.63 -34.05 53.15
C SER A 152 61.31 -34.91 54.38
N ILE A 153 61.83 -34.56 55.55
CA ILE A 153 61.50 -35.23 56.82
C ILE A 153 60.04 -34.91 57.23
N GLY A 154 59.60 -33.66 57.09
CA GLY A 154 58.21 -33.22 57.30
C GLY A 154 57.19 -33.86 56.34
N ARG A 155 57.65 -34.35 55.18
CA ARG A 155 56.83 -35.15 54.27
C ARG A 155 56.61 -36.57 54.79
N VAL A 156 57.63 -37.17 55.41
CA VAL A 156 57.55 -38.50 56.03
C VAL A 156 56.71 -38.49 57.31
N SER A 157 56.80 -37.43 58.12
CA SER A 157 55.98 -37.29 59.35
C SER A 157 54.55 -36.78 59.13
N GLY A 158 54.18 -36.43 57.90
CA GLY A 158 52.87 -35.86 57.57
C GLY A 158 52.71 -34.36 57.87
N ALA A 159 53.65 -33.73 58.59
CA ALA A 159 53.58 -32.32 59.00
C ALA A 159 53.38 -31.33 57.84
N HIS A 160 53.93 -31.63 56.66
CA HIS A 160 53.81 -30.83 55.44
C HIS A 160 52.36 -30.42 55.06
N PHE A 161 51.33 -31.20 55.44
CA PHE A 161 49.94 -30.82 55.20
C PHE A 161 49.57 -29.52 55.93
N ILE A 162 50.08 -29.33 57.15
CA ILE A 162 49.85 -28.13 57.97
C ILE A 162 50.53 -26.92 57.32
N ASP A 163 51.78 -27.08 56.88
CA ASP A 163 52.53 -26.02 56.20
C ASP A 163 51.85 -25.57 54.90
N MET A 164 51.39 -26.52 54.08
CA MET A 164 50.67 -26.24 52.83
C MET A 164 49.33 -25.55 53.09
N SER A 165 48.56 -25.99 54.09
CA SER A 165 47.31 -25.34 54.49
C SER A 165 47.53 -23.93 55.03
N LEU A 166 48.58 -23.71 55.84
CA LEU A 166 48.92 -22.39 56.36
C LEU A 166 49.33 -21.41 55.25
N GLN A 167 50.16 -21.85 54.30
CA GLN A 167 50.52 -21.05 53.12
C GLN A 167 49.29 -20.71 52.26
N GLY A 168 48.36 -21.65 52.08
CA GLY A 168 47.08 -21.44 51.38
C GLY A 168 46.25 -20.34 52.04
N THR A 169 45.88 -20.52 53.32
CA THR A 169 45.09 -19.53 54.07
C THR A 169 45.74 -18.15 54.11
N LEU A 170 47.07 -18.07 54.22
CA LEU A 170 47.81 -16.81 54.16
C LEU A 170 47.81 -16.17 52.77
N LYS A 171 47.63 -16.93 51.68
CA LYS A 171 47.43 -16.39 50.34
C LYS A 171 46.01 -15.84 50.20
N ASP A 172 45.01 -16.62 50.60
CA ASP A 172 43.59 -16.29 50.42
C ASP A 172 43.19 -15.06 51.25
N LEU A 173 43.72 -14.92 52.46
CA LEU A 173 43.57 -13.73 53.31
C LEU A 173 44.14 -12.46 52.64
N ARG A 174 45.23 -12.57 51.87
CA ARG A 174 45.84 -11.43 51.16
C ARG A 174 45.01 -10.99 49.95
N SER A 175 44.42 -11.91 49.19
CA SER A 175 43.48 -11.55 48.12
C SER A 175 42.22 -10.91 48.69
N LEU A 176 41.55 -11.54 49.67
CA LEU A 176 40.32 -11.01 50.27
C LEU A 176 40.51 -9.61 50.88
N SER A 177 41.67 -9.33 51.47
CA SER A 177 42.02 -8.00 52.00
C SER A 177 42.17 -6.95 50.89
N SER A 178 42.76 -7.33 49.75
CA SER A 178 42.86 -6.46 48.56
C SER A 178 41.49 -6.17 47.96
N ASP A 179 40.66 -7.21 47.79
CA ASP A 179 39.33 -7.10 47.18
C ASP A 179 38.39 -6.25 48.05
N LEU A 180 38.43 -6.45 49.37
CA LEU A 180 37.69 -5.63 50.34
C LEU A 180 38.07 -4.14 50.27
N LYS A 181 39.36 -3.84 50.02
CA LYS A 181 39.81 -2.45 49.83
C LYS A 181 39.27 -1.87 48.53
N TYR A 182 39.41 -2.59 47.42
CA TYR A 182 38.90 -2.17 46.11
C TYR A 182 37.40 -1.86 46.16
N GLN A 183 36.61 -2.75 46.74
CA GLN A 183 35.15 -2.59 46.86
C GLN A 183 34.74 -1.39 47.74
N LYS A 184 35.52 -1.07 48.79
CA LYS A 184 35.31 0.14 49.59
C LYS A 184 35.61 1.42 48.79
N ASP A 185 36.71 1.44 48.05
CA ASP A 185 37.10 2.58 47.22
C ASP A 185 36.11 2.79 46.04
N GLU A 186 35.54 1.72 45.49
CA GLU A 186 34.48 1.77 44.48
C GLU A 186 33.14 2.28 45.05
N ALA A 187 32.69 1.76 46.19
CA ALA A 187 31.49 2.23 46.86
C ALA A 187 31.56 3.71 47.24
N ALA A 188 32.75 4.21 47.62
CA ALA A 188 32.99 5.64 47.84
C ALA A 188 32.83 6.47 46.55
N LYS A 189 33.43 6.03 45.44
CA LYS A 189 33.29 6.69 44.12
C LYS A 189 31.86 6.68 43.59
N LEU A 190 31.09 5.63 43.84
CA LEU A 190 29.67 5.56 43.48
C LEU A 190 28.83 6.54 44.31
N ARG A 191 29.10 6.66 45.62
CA ARG A 191 28.45 7.67 46.49
C ARG A 191 28.77 9.10 46.06
N GLU A 192 30.01 9.39 45.68
CA GLU A 192 30.41 10.67 45.06
C GLU A 192 29.58 10.97 43.80
N LYS A 193 29.51 10.01 42.87
CA LYS A 193 28.74 10.13 41.61
C LYS A 193 27.22 10.31 41.81
N LEU A 194 26.67 9.90 42.95
CA LEU A 194 25.25 10.05 43.27
C LEU A 194 24.90 11.42 43.89
N LYS A 195 25.86 12.17 44.44
CA LYS A 195 25.62 13.50 45.03
C LYS A 195 24.86 14.49 44.10
N PRO A 196 25.18 14.60 42.79
CA PRO A 196 24.48 15.52 41.88
C PRO A 196 22.98 15.19 41.68
N TYR A 197 22.58 13.94 41.91
CA TYR A 197 21.21 13.45 41.71
C TYR A 197 20.33 13.55 42.98
N THR A 198 20.83 14.18 44.05
CA THR A 198 20.09 14.36 45.31
C THR A 198 18.84 15.23 45.17
N ASN A 199 18.75 16.06 44.12
CA ASN A 199 17.58 16.86 43.78
C ASN A 199 16.54 16.13 42.90
N LEU A 200 16.82 14.90 42.44
CA LEU A 200 15.92 14.17 41.53
C LEU A 200 14.49 13.99 42.08
N PRO A 201 14.26 13.76 43.39
CA PRO A 201 12.90 13.69 43.96
C PRO A 201 12.14 15.02 43.89
N ASP A 202 12.82 16.15 44.06
CA ASP A 202 12.22 17.50 43.95
C ASP A 202 11.92 17.85 42.47
N LEU A 203 12.75 17.38 41.53
CA LEU A 203 12.47 17.49 40.10
C LEU A 203 11.27 16.63 39.67
N LEU A 204 11.08 15.44 40.28
CA LEU A 204 9.91 14.58 40.06
C LEU A 204 8.62 15.22 40.59
N ASP A 205 8.62 15.71 41.83
CA ASP A 205 7.48 16.43 42.42
C ASP A 205 7.07 17.68 41.60
N ARG A 206 8.05 18.43 41.08
CA ARG A 206 7.81 19.54 40.14
C ARG A 206 7.21 19.07 38.81
N LEU A 207 7.67 17.94 38.27
CA LEU A 207 7.17 17.39 37.02
C LEU A 207 5.72 16.90 37.16
N GLU A 208 5.40 16.16 38.22
CA GLU A 208 4.03 15.72 38.52
C GLU A 208 3.09 16.93 38.69
N LYS A 209 3.52 17.97 39.41
CA LYS A 209 2.76 19.22 39.52
C LYS A 209 2.54 19.87 38.16
N ALA A 210 3.59 19.99 37.33
CA ALA A 210 3.48 20.53 35.98
C ALA A 210 2.50 19.74 35.10
N GLU A 211 2.51 18.40 35.16
CA GLU A 211 1.53 17.55 34.47
C GLU A 211 0.10 17.82 34.93
N THR A 212 -0.15 17.95 36.25
CA THR A 212 -1.52 18.22 36.73
C THR A 212 -2.03 19.60 36.31
N PHE A 213 -1.14 20.60 36.15
CA PHE A 213 -1.51 21.89 35.57
C PHE A 213 -1.74 21.80 34.06
N TYR A 214 -0.91 21.04 33.33
CA TYR A 214 -1.06 20.83 31.89
C TYR A 214 -2.40 20.15 31.55
N ARG A 215 -2.77 19.07 32.25
CA ARG A 215 -4.05 18.37 32.05
C ARG A 215 -5.25 19.29 32.29
N LYS A 216 -5.21 20.13 33.34
CA LYS A 216 -6.26 21.13 33.61
C LYS A 216 -6.33 22.23 32.53
N ALA A 217 -5.20 22.63 31.96
CA ALA A 217 -5.15 23.57 30.86
C ALA A 217 -5.74 22.96 29.57
N GLU A 218 -5.43 21.68 29.29
CA GLU A 218 -5.98 20.95 28.15
C GLU A 218 -7.51 20.79 28.25
N GLU A 219 -8.03 20.40 29.42
CA GLU A 219 -9.48 20.35 29.69
C GLU A 219 -10.15 21.71 29.43
N LYS A 220 -9.54 22.81 29.91
CA LYS A 220 -10.09 24.16 29.73
C LYS A 220 -9.98 24.65 28.28
N ASN A 221 -8.97 24.23 27.52
CA ASN A 221 -8.88 24.50 26.09
C ASN A 221 -9.98 23.75 25.31
N ARG A 222 -10.22 22.47 25.61
CA ARG A 222 -11.32 21.69 25.02
C ARG A 222 -12.70 22.27 25.35
N ASP A 223 -12.88 22.86 26.53
CA ASP A 223 -14.12 23.59 26.87
C ASP A 223 -14.26 24.89 26.07
N LEU A 224 -13.16 25.62 25.88
CA LEU A 224 -13.11 26.85 25.09
C LEU A 224 -13.41 26.60 23.61
N GLU A 225 -12.88 25.54 23.02
CA GLU A 225 -13.16 25.11 21.64
C GLU A 225 -14.65 24.78 21.45
N LYS A 226 -15.27 24.03 22.37
CA LYS A 226 -16.72 23.79 22.36
C LYS A 226 -17.53 25.09 22.45
N LEU A 227 -17.12 26.01 23.33
CA LEU A 227 -17.77 27.31 23.47
C LEU A 227 -17.67 28.14 22.18
N GLN A 228 -16.53 28.14 21.50
CA GLN A 228 -16.38 28.79 20.20
C GLN A 228 -17.31 28.19 19.14
N GLN A 229 -17.36 26.86 19.01
CA GLN A 229 -18.28 26.18 18.08
C GLN A 229 -19.77 26.49 18.40
N LEU A 230 -20.14 26.59 19.67
CA LEU A 230 -21.50 26.95 20.08
C LEU A 230 -21.82 28.42 19.75
N ILE A 231 -20.86 29.33 19.91
CA ILE A 231 -21.01 30.75 19.53
C ILE A 231 -21.16 30.91 18.01
N GLU A 232 -20.44 30.14 17.20
CA GLU A 232 -20.60 30.15 15.74
C GLU A 232 -21.97 29.58 15.31
N ARG A 233 -22.39 28.44 15.88
CA ARG A 233 -23.73 27.89 15.64
C ARG A 233 -24.83 28.87 16.02
N TRP A 234 -24.70 29.54 17.17
CA TRP A 234 -25.67 30.57 17.60
C TRP A 234 -25.72 31.77 16.65
N LYS A 235 -24.57 32.27 16.17
CA LYS A 235 -24.52 33.34 15.15
C LYS A 235 -25.19 32.93 13.84
N ASN A 236 -24.98 31.69 13.38
CA ASN A 236 -25.60 31.19 12.16
C ASN A 236 -27.13 31.08 12.32
N ILE A 237 -27.61 30.53 13.44
CA ILE A 237 -29.04 30.45 13.77
C ILE A 237 -29.67 31.86 13.85
N GLN A 238 -28.99 32.84 14.45
CA GLN A 238 -29.47 34.23 14.47
C GLN A 238 -29.54 34.83 13.06
N TYR A 239 -28.56 34.57 12.20
CA TYR A 239 -28.59 35.02 10.81
C TYR A 239 -29.74 34.37 10.01
N GLU A 240 -29.95 33.06 10.17
CA GLU A 240 -31.06 32.32 9.56
C GLU A 240 -32.42 32.86 10.04
N GLU A 241 -32.59 33.10 11.36
CA GLU A 241 -33.80 33.69 11.93
C GLU A 241 -34.10 35.07 11.31
N ASP A 242 -33.06 35.91 11.16
CA ASP A 242 -33.17 37.25 10.59
C ASP A 242 -33.48 37.23 9.08
N VAL A 243 -32.96 36.25 8.35
CA VAL A 243 -33.28 35.99 6.94
C VAL A 243 -34.73 35.50 6.79
N VAL A 244 -35.18 34.56 7.64
CA VAL A 244 -36.57 34.06 7.64
C VAL A 244 -37.55 35.18 7.97
N LYS A 245 -37.26 36.03 8.98
CA LYS A 245 -38.05 37.24 9.27
C LYS A 245 -38.18 38.15 8.04
N LYS A 246 -37.07 38.41 7.33
CA LYS A 246 -37.08 39.22 6.10
C LYS A 246 -37.88 38.59 4.95
N TYR A 247 -37.96 37.26 4.86
CA TYR A 247 -38.85 36.59 3.91
C TYR A 247 -40.33 36.66 4.33
N LEU A 248 -40.64 36.45 5.62
CA LEU A 248 -42.00 36.58 6.15
C LEU A 248 -42.55 38.01 5.96
N MET A 249 -41.73 39.04 6.18
CA MET A 249 -42.12 40.44 5.91
C MET A 249 -42.33 40.77 4.42
N LYS A 250 -41.82 39.95 3.50
CA LYS A 250 -42.12 40.06 2.05
C LYS A 250 -43.37 39.27 1.64
N LEU A 251 -43.77 38.29 2.44
CA LEU A 251 -44.93 37.41 2.20
C LEU A 251 -46.20 37.92 2.89
N SER A 252 -46.10 38.91 3.79
CA SER A 252 -47.25 39.49 4.50
C SER A 252 -48.30 40.15 3.60
N GLU A 253 -47.93 40.55 2.38
CA GLU A 253 -48.85 41.15 1.41
C GLU A 253 -49.53 40.12 0.48
N LEU A 254 -49.23 38.82 0.62
CA LEU A 254 -49.73 37.77 -0.26
C LEU A 254 -51.26 37.69 -0.25
N ASP A 255 -51.89 37.80 0.93
CA ASP A 255 -53.34 37.83 1.10
C ASP A 255 -54.00 39.02 0.36
N GLU A 256 -53.34 40.17 0.28
CA GLU A 256 -53.83 41.33 -0.47
C GLU A 256 -53.58 41.16 -1.98
N ALA A 257 -52.47 40.54 -2.38
CA ALA A 257 -52.23 40.15 -3.77
C ALA A 257 -53.29 39.17 -4.28
N GLU A 258 -53.72 38.19 -3.46
CA GLU A 258 -54.81 37.28 -3.80
C GLU A 258 -56.16 38.02 -3.91
N LYS A 259 -56.48 38.92 -2.96
CA LYS A 259 -57.67 39.81 -3.05
C LYS A 259 -57.63 40.74 -4.27
N VAL A 260 -56.45 41.12 -4.77
CA VAL A 260 -56.30 41.85 -6.04
C VAL A 260 -56.52 40.92 -7.23
N LEU A 261 -55.94 39.72 -7.24
CA LEU A 261 -56.11 38.72 -8.30
C LEU A 261 -57.58 38.36 -8.50
N ILE A 262 -58.30 38.02 -7.43
CA ILE A 262 -59.74 37.70 -7.47
C ILE A 262 -60.58 38.88 -8.01
N ARG A 263 -60.16 40.13 -7.74
CA ARG A 263 -60.81 41.33 -8.32
C ARG A 263 -60.51 41.47 -9.82
N LEU A 264 -59.27 41.22 -10.25
CA LEU A 264 -58.86 41.26 -11.65
C LEU A 264 -59.54 40.18 -12.48
N GLU A 265 -59.64 38.95 -11.98
CA GLU A 265 -60.36 37.84 -12.64
C GLU A 265 -61.85 38.16 -12.84
N ARG A 266 -62.53 38.66 -11.78
CA ARG A 266 -63.92 39.12 -11.87
C ARG A 266 -64.07 40.27 -12.88
N GLY A 267 -63.09 41.17 -12.96
CA GLY A 267 -63.03 42.24 -13.96
C GLY A 267 -62.86 41.71 -15.38
N HIS A 268 -61.94 40.77 -15.60
CA HIS A 268 -61.68 40.13 -16.88
C HIS A 268 -62.90 39.33 -17.37
N PHE A 269 -63.56 38.58 -16.48
CA PHE A 269 -64.80 37.89 -16.80
C PHE A 269 -65.89 38.87 -17.25
N ARG A 270 -66.12 39.96 -16.51
CA ARG A 270 -67.06 41.03 -16.94
C ARG A 270 -66.70 41.61 -18.31
N PHE A 271 -65.43 41.91 -18.55
CA PHE A 271 -64.94 42.42 -19.84
C PHE A 271 -65.18 41.45 -21.00
N THR A 272 -64.91 40.15 -20.83
CA THR A 272 -65.15 39.15 -21.89
C THR A 272 -66.63 38.97 -22.20
N GLN A 273 -67.52 39.04 -21.20
CA GLN A 273 -68.97 39.02 -21.44
C GLN A 273 -69.45 40.29 -22.15
N LEU A 274 -68.98 41.47 -21.74
CA LEU A 274 -69.28 42.73 -22.45
C LEU A 274 -68.77 42.72 -23.90
N LYS A 275 -67.60 42.12 -24.16
CA LYS A 275 -67.07 41.93 -25.52
C LYS A 275 -67.97 41.03 -26.39
N LYS A 276 -68.53 39.95 -25.82
CA LYS A 276 -69.53 39.08 -26.51
C LYS A 276 -70.85 39.80 -26.78
N ILE A 277 -71.35 40.59 -25.82
CA ILE A 277 -72.57 41.39 -25.99
C ILE A 277 -72.36 42.44 -27.10
N ARG A 278 -71.21 43.11 -27.11
CA ARG A 278 -70.83 44.08 -28.13
C ARG A 278 -70.80 43.43 -29.53
N SER A 279 -70.11 42.30 -29.71
CA SER A 279 -70.05 41.65 -31.03
C SER A 279 -71.42 41.15 -31.51
N LYS A 280 -72.30 40.70 -30.60
CA LYS A 280 -73.69 40.36 -30.95
C LYS A 280 -74.51 41.59 -31.36
N SER A 281 -74.32 42.74 -30.69
CA SER A 281 -74.95 44.01 -31.06
C SER A 281 -74.46 44.53 -32.42
N GLU A 282 -73.15 44.45 -32.69
CA GLU A 282 -72.56 44.81 -33.99
C GLU A 282 -73.05 43.90 -35.13
N TYR A 283 -73.32 42.61 -34.86
CA TYR A 283 -73.98 41.70 -35.80
C TYR A 283 -75.43 42.09 -36.07
N LEU A 284 -76.25 42.21 -35.02
CA LEU A 284 -77.69 42.57 -35.14
C LEU A 284 -77.90 43.95 -35.79
N SER A 285 -76.96 44.89 -35.60
CA SER A 285 -76.98 46.20 -36.27
C SER A 285 -76.74 46.10 -37.78
N LYS A 286 -75.82 45.21 -38.21
CA LYS A 286 -75.61 44.92 -39.64
C LYS A 286 -76.82 44.20 -40.26
N GLU A 287 -77.36 43.22 -39.54
CA GLU A 287 -78.55 42.46 -39.95
C GLU A 287 -79.78 43.38 -40.11
N ARG A 288 -80.01 44.29 -39.15
CA ARG A 288 -81.09 45.30 -39.26
C ARG A 288 -80.90 46.23 -40.46
N LYS A 289 -79.67 46.68 -40.75
CA LYS A 289 -79.38 47.48 -41.94
C LYS A 289 -79.62 46.71 -43.24
N TYR A 290 -79.31 45.41 -43.26
CA TYR A 290 -79.60 44.54 -44.40
C TYR A 290 -81.12 44.43 -44.63
N TRP A 291 -81.90 44.08 -43.60
CA TRP A 291 -83.36 43.95 -43.72
C TRP A 291 -84.06 45.27 -44.07
N ASN A 292 -83.61 46.41 -43.54
CA ASN A 292 -84.11 47.72 -43.97
C ASN A 292 -83.85 47.96 -45.48
N SER A 293 -82.66 47.62 -45.99
CA SER A 293 -82.35 47.75 -47.42
C SER A 293 -83.08 46.74 -48.31
N VAL A 294 -83.55 45.62 -47.76
CA VAL A 294 -84.50 44.72 -48.44
C VAL A 294 -85.87 45.39 -48.53
N LEU A 295 -86.39 45.93 -47.42
CA LEU A 295 -87.69 46.63 -47.38
C LEU A 295 -87.74 47.79 -48.39
N GLU A 296 -86.75 48.68 -48.38
CA GLU A 296 -86.62 49.80 -49.34
C GLU A 296 -86.65 49.34 -50.82
N LYS A 297 -86.15 48.14 -51.13
CA LYS A 297 -86.13 47.57 -52.49
C LYS A 297 -87.41 46.82 -52.86
N THR A 298 -88.26 46.52 -51.88
CA THR A 298 -89.52 45.78 -52.09
C THR A 298 -90.76 46.66 -52.04
N ASP A 299 -90.66 47.90 -51.54
CA ASP A 299 -91.80 48.81 -51.29
C ASP A 299 -92.69 49.01 -52.54
N HIS A 300 -92.06 49.20 -53.70
CA HIS A 300 -92.73 49.41 -54.99
C HIS A 300 -93.30 48.14 -55.67
N LEU A 301 -93.18 46.94 -55.09
CA LEU A 301 -93.68 45.71 -55.71
C LEU A 301 -95.19 45.75 -55.99
N ASN A 302 -95.96 46.37 -55.09
CA ASN A 302 -97.41 46.50 -55.24
C ASN A 302 -97.80 47.41 -56.43
N GLU A 303 -97.05 48.50 -56.66
CA GLU A 303 -97.26 49.40 -57.80
C GLU A 303 -96.89 48.71 -59.11
N LEU A 304 -95.78 47.97 -59.10
CA LEU A 304 -95.28 47.23 -60.26
C LEU A 304 -96.25 46.09 -60.65
N GLN A 305 -96.87 45.41 -59.68
CA GLN A 305 -97.94 44.44 -59.91
C GLN A 305 -99.20 45.09 -60.53
N GLY A 306 -99.56 46.30 -60.09
CA GLY A 306 -100.64 47.08 -60.70
C GLY A 306 -100.37 47.46 -62.16
N GLN A 307 -99.14 47.89 -62.48
CA GLN A 307 -98.73 48.16 -63.86
C GLN A 307 -98.76 46.91 -64.73
N LEU A 308 -98.34 45.75 -64.19
CA LEU A 308 -98.33 44.46 -64.90
C LEU A 308 -99.75 44.07 -65.37
N TYR A 309 -100.75 44.19 -64.50
CA TYR A 309 -102.16 43.94 -64.84
C TYR A 309 -102.69 44.86 -65.96
N HIS A 310 -102.26 46.13 -65.98
CA HIS A 310 -102.58 47.04 -67.08
C HIS A 310 -101.91 46.63 -68.41
N VAL A 311 -100.68 46.10 -68.37
CA VAL A 311 -99.98 45.59 -69.56
C VAL A 311 -100.63 44.31 -70.09
N GLU A 312 -101.00 43.35 -69.22
CA GLU A 312 -101.73 42.14 -69.63
C GLU A 312 -103.06 42.48 -70.33
N LYS A 313 -103.78 43.48 -69.82
CA LYS A 313 -105.04 43.96 -70.43
C LYS A 313 -104.82 44.63 -71.80
N GLN A 314 -103.69 45.30 -72.01
CA GLN A 314 -103.30 45.82 -73.34
C GLN A 314 -102.96 44.66 -74.30
N ILE A 315 -102.23 43.63 -73.82
CA ILE A 315 -101.86 42.46 -74.62
C ILE A 315 -103.10 41.64 -75.05
N GLN A 316 -104.06 41.41 -74.15
CA GLN A 316 -105.32 40.75 -74.55
C GLN A 316 -106.06 41.54 -75.65
N ARG A 317 -106.04 42.88 -75.58
CA ARG A 317 -106.67 43.74 -76.58
C ARG A 317 -105.93 43.72 -77.93
N SER A 318 -104.60 43.60 -77.94
CA SER A 318 -103.84 43.44 -79.19
C SER A 318 -104.06 42.06 -79.82
N ILE A 319 -104.13 40.99 -79.02
CA ILE A 319 -104.47 39.63 -79.51
C ILE A 319 -105.85 39.62 -80.18
N GLN A 320 -106.86 40.27 -79.59
CA GLN A 320 -108.17 40.42 -80.22
C GLN A 320 -108.09 41.16 -81.56
N LEU A 321 -107.39 42.30 -81.63
CA LEU A 321 -107.20 43.04 -82.88
C LEU A 321 -106.45 42.25 -83.95
N ILE A 322 -105.43 41.47 -83.57
CA ILE A 322 -104.68 40.59 -84.48
C ILE A 322 -105.58 39.49 -85.05
N SER A 323 -106.43 38.86 -84.23
CA SER A 323 -107.37 37.83 -84.70
C SER A 323 -108.47 38.37 -85.63
N LEU A 324 -108.86 39.65 -85.48
CA LEU A 324 -109.74 40.34 -86.42
C LEU A 324 -109.01 40.66 -87.74
N SER A 325 -107.76 41.12 -87.65
CA SER A 325 -106.90 41.36 -88.81
C SER A 325 -106.68 40.09 -89.64
N ASP A 326 -106.34 38.97 -89.00
CA ASP A 326 -106.10 37.67 -89.66
C ASP A 326 -107.35 37.11 -90.35
N ARG A 327 -108.54 37.31 -89.78
CA ARG A 327 -109.82 37.01 -90.46
C ARG A 327 -110.04 37.87 -91.70
N LEU A 328 -109.74 39.17 -91.61
CA LEU A 328 -109.89 40.11 -92.72
C LEU A 328 -108.88 39.80 -93.84
N PHE A 329 -107.65 39.42 -93.48
CA PHE A 329 -106.62 38.97 -94.40
C PHE A 329 -107.03 37.70 -95.15
N LYS A 330 -107.58 36.69 -94.46
CA LYS A 330 -108.05 35.44 -95.09
C LYS A 330 -109.15 35.66 -96.13
N VAL A 331 -110.16 36.50 -95.82
CA VAL A 331 -111.20 36.90 -96.78
C VAL A 331 -110.61 37.65 -97.99
N HIS A 332 -109.55 38.44 -97.77
CA HIS A 332 -108.82 39.07 -98.88
C HIS A 332 -107.97 38.07 -99.69
N GLN A 333 -107.42 37.04 -99.04
CA GLN A 333 -106.56 36.05 -99.66
C GLN A 333 -107.35 35.09 -100.57
N GLU A 334 -108.56 34.67 -100.17
CA GLU A 334 -109.48 33.94 -101.07
C GLU A 334 -109.84 34.78 -102.31
N LYS A 335 -110.12 36.07 -102.10
CA LYS A 335 -110.49 37.02 -103.16
C LYS A 335 -109.37 37.29 -104.17
N GLU A 336 -108.11 37.32 -103.72
CA GLU A 336 -106.95 37.43 -104.62
C GLU A 336 -106.56 36.06 -105.22
N TRP A 337 -106.70 34.93 -104.51
CA TRP A 337 -106.45 33.60 -105.05
C TRP A 337 -107.31 33.30 -106.29
N HIS A 338 -108.59 33.67 -106.24
CA HIS A 338 -109.50 33.62 -107.40
C HIS A 338 -109.08 34.50 -108.59
N LYS A 339 -108.18 35.49 -108.41
CA LYS A 339 -107.54 36.23 -109.51
C LYS A 339 -106.21 35.59 -109.93
N SER A 340 -105.37 35.18 -108.98
CA SER A 340 -104.01 34.67 -109.24
C SER A 340 -104.01 33.35 -110.04
N VAL A 341 -105.01 32.49 -109.82
CA VAL A 341 -105.26 31.29 -110.66
C VAL A 341 -105.51 31.63 -112.14
N LYS A 342 -105.86 32.89 -112.44
CA LYS A 342 -106.09 33.39 -113.80
C LYS A 342 -104.86 34.06 -114.44
N ALA A 343 -103.71 34.11 -113.75
CA ALA A 343 -102.58 34.97 -114.13
C ALA A 343 -101.18 34.35 -114.02
N LEU A 344 -100.95 33.35 -113.17
CA LEU A 344 -99.59 32.87 -112.87
C LEU A 344 -99.17 31.63 -113.69
N ALA A 345 -98.94 31.85 -114.98
CA ALA A 345 -98.07 31.03 -115.80
C ALA A 345 -96.73 31.78 -116.02
N ASP A 346 -95.61 31.06 -115.82
CA ASP A 346 -94.24 31.36 -116.31
C ASP A 346 -93.22 32.26 -115.50
N GLN A 347 -92.59 31.64 -114.47
CA GLN A 347 -91.11 31.56 -114.17
C GLN A 347 -90.25 32.73 -113.52
N VAL A 348 -88.93 32.49 -113.25
CA VAL A 348 -88.25 32.65 -111.90
C VAL A 348 -86.65 32.77 -111.86
N GLU A 349 -86.03 33.14 -110.69
CA GLU A 349 -84.60 33.00 -110.12
C GLU A 349 -83.43 34.04 -110.43
N HIS A 350 -82.19 34.11 -109.83
CA HIS A 350 -81.23 33.24 -109.05
C HIS A 350 -80.17 34.03 -108.14
N ILE A 351 -79.19 33.42 -107.38
CA ILE A 351 -78.20 34.04 -106.39
C ILE A 351 -76.80 33.28 -106.27
N ASP A 352 -75.66 33.86 -105.75
CA ASP A 352 -74.30 33.20 -105.61
C ASP A 352 -73.31 33.72 -104.45
N PRO A 353 -72.23 32.99 -103.96
CA PRO A 353 -71.35 33.38 -102.79
C PRO A 353 -69.79 33.02 -102.73
N VAL A 354 -68.90 33.85 -102.12
CA VAL A 354 -67.48 33.49 -101.71
C VAL A 354 -66.89 34.35 -100.54
N SER A 355 -66.33 33.79 -99.43
CA SER A 355 -65.56 34.59 -98.40
C SER A 355 -64.72 33.89 -97.26
N LEU A 356 -64.36 32.61 -97.27
CA LEU A 356 -64.12 31.85 -96.01
C LEU A 356 -62.68 31.46 -95.53
N GLU A 357 -61.57 31.78 -96.22
CA GLU A 357 -60.26 31.13 -95.91
C GLU A 357 -59.29 31.86 -94.94
N GLU A 358 -59.33 33.19 -94.79
CA GLU A 358 -58.24 33.93 -94.12
C GLU A 358 -58.10 33.70 -92.60
N ALA A 359 -59.14 33.21 -91.92
CA ALA A 359 -59.20 33.15 -90.46
C ALA A 359 -58.24 32.11 -89.82
N GLY A 360 -57.78 31.10 -90.56
CA GLY A 360 -57.19 29.89 -89.98
C GLY A 360 -55.77 30.02 -89.41
N GLN A 361 -54.93 30.93 -89.92
CA GLN A 361 -53.48 30.82 -89.68
C GLN A 361 -52.97 31.44 -88.38
N ARG A 362 -53.60 32.51 -87.87
CA ARG A 362 -53.10 33.27 -86.70
C ARG A 362 -53.09 32.48 -85.38
N LEU A 363 -53.88 31.41 -85.25
CA LEU A 363 -54.08 30.68 -83.99
C LEU A 363 -52.87 29.81 -83.57
N LYS A 364 -52.00 29.41 -84.51
CA LYS A 364 -50.97 28.38 -84.26
C LYS A 364 -49.77 28.87 -83.43
N VAL A 365 -49.36 30.12 -83.57
CA VAL A 365 -48.10 30.64 -82.98
C VAL A 365 -48.20 30.86 -81.46
N LEU A 366 -49.34 31.36 -80.98
CA LEU A 366 -49.50 31.79 -79.58
C LEU A 366 -49.46 30.65 -78.54
N LYS A 367 -49.71 29.39 -78.94
CA LYS A 367 -49.68 28.25 -78.00
C LYS A 367 -48.26 27.79 -77.60
N GLY A 368 -47.21 28.23 -78.29
CA GLY A 368 -45.85 27.71 -78.07
C GLY A 368 -45.08 28.33 -76.89
N LEU A 369 -45.40 29.56 -76.48
CA LEU A 369 -44.55 30.35 -75.57
C LEU A 369 -44.91 30.25 -74.08
N ALA A 370 -46.12 29.80 -73.73
CA ALA A 370 -46.60 29.77 -72.35
C ALA A 370 -45.75 28.93 -71.36
N PRO A 371 -45.27 27.71 -71.68
CA PRO A 371 -44.63 26.85 -70.67
C PRO A 371 -43.35 27.42 -70.06
N ARG A 372 -42.49 28.02 -70.89
CA ARG A 372 -41.17 28.55 -70.48
C ARG A 372 -41.25 29.71 -69.48
N TYR A 373 -42.36 30.44 -69.44
CA TYR A 373 -42.56 31.54 -68.50
C TYR A 373 -42.87 31.02 -67.07
N GLN A 374 -43.53 29.87 -66.96
CA GLN A 374 -43.98 29.30 -65.68
C GLN A 374 -42.81 28.76 -64.83
N GLU A 375 -41.77 28.20 -65.45
CA GLU A 375 -40.65 27.57 -64.74
C GLU A 375 -39.76 28.60 -64.01
N VAL A 376 -39.38 29.67 -64.70
CA VAL A 376 -38.46 30.71 -64.17
C VAL A 376 -39.03 31.40 -62.91
N ILE A 377 -40.36 31.56 -62.84
CA ILE A 377 -41.05 32.14 -61.68
C ILE A 377 -40.98 31.21 -60.45
N ASN A 378 -40.99 29.89 -60.65
CA ASN A 378 -40.93 28.91 -59.57
C ASN A 378 -39.52 28.70 -59.01
N GLU A 379 -38.49 28.79 -59.86
CA GLU A 379 -37.07 28.79 -59.45
C GLU A 379 -36.78 29.97 -58.51
N LYS A 380 -37.16 31.19 -58.90
CA LYS A 380 -36.97 32.41 -58.10
C LYS A 380 -37.57 32.29 -56.70
N LYS A 381 -38.81 31.80 -56.59
CA LYS A 381 -39.48 31.57 -55.29
C LYS A 381 -38.78 30.55 -54.38
N LYS A 382 -38.03 29.58 -54.93
CA LYS A 382 -37.24 28.64 -54.12
C LYS A 382 -36.01 29.32 -53.51
N MET A 383 -35.28 30.13 -54.28
CA MET A 383 -34.08 30.82 -53.76
C MET A 383 -34.43 31.92 -52.75
N GLU A 384 -35.48 32.70 -52.99
CA GLU A 384 -36.00 33.67 -52.01
C GLU A 384 -36.48 33.04 -50.69
N LYS A 385 -36.68 31.72 -50.64
CA LYS A 385 -37.02 30.98 -49.41
C LYS A 385 -35.78 30.36 -48.73
N ARG A 386 -34.65 30.23 -49.44
CA ARG A 386 -33.36 29.80 -48.85
C ARG A 386 -32.62 30.95 -48.17
N LEU A 387 -32.57 32.15 -48.78
CA LEU A 387 -31.91 33.32 -48.16
C LEU A 387 -32.49 33.65 -46.78
N ARG A 388 -33.82 33.73 -46.67
CA ARG A 388 -34.54 34.06 -45.41
C ARG A 388 -34.34 33.08 -44.24
N ASN A 389 -33.67 31.94 -44.47
CA ASN A 389 -33.31 30.99 -43.42
C ASN A 389 -31.84 31.10 -42.98
N LEU A 390 -31.04 31.99 -43.58
CA LEU A 390 -29.60 32.16 -43.31
C LEU A 390 -29.25 33.45 -42.56
N ASP A 391 -30.14 34.45 -42.56
CA ASP A 391 -29.92 35.75 -41.89
C ASP A 391 -30.02 35.68 -40.35
N HIS A 392 -30.28 34.51 -39.76
CA HIS A 392 -30.56 34.32 -38.32
C HIS A 392 -29.70 33.19 -37.71
N LEU A 393 -28.38 33.36 -37.74
CA LEU A 393 -27.45 32.64 -36.85
C LEU A 393 -27.13 33.53 -35.63
N PRO A 394 -27.55 33.16 -34.40
CA PRO A 394 -27.37 34.00 -33.23
C PRO A 394 -25.92 33.96 -32.72
N VAL A 395 -25.19 35.07 -32.93
CA VAL A 395 -23.79 35.25 -32.50
C VAL A 395 -23.56 35.00 -30.99
N ARG A 396 -24.62 35.02 -30.17
CA ARG A 396 -24.57 34.76 -28.73
C ARG A 396 -24.29 33.31 -28.33
N GLU A 397 -24.50 32.33 -29.21
CA GLU A 397 -24.26 30.92 -28.87
C GLU A 397 -22.76 30.54 -28.87
N VAL A 398 -21.90 31.37 -29.48
CA VAL A 398 -20.45 31.09 -29.60
C VAL A 398 -19.73 31.23 -28.26
N ASP A 399 -19.99 32.31 -27.51
CA ASP A 399 -19.34 32.57 -26.20
C ASP A 399 -19.69 31.49 -25.16
N GLU A 400 -20.93 30.99 -25.17
CA GLU A 400 -21.36 29.91 -24.28
C GLU A 400 -20.71 28.56 -24.66
N LEU A 401 -20.53 28.30 -25.97
CA LEU A 401 -19.84 27.11 -26.46
C LEU A 401 -18.33 27.12 -26.16
N GLU A 402 -17.65 28.27 -26.26
CA GLU A 402 -16.24 28.37 -25.83
C GLU A 402 -16.10 28.13 -24.33
N GLN A 403 -16.94 28.75 -23.50
CA GLN A 403 -16.93 28.51 -22.05
C GLN A 403 -17.24 27.04 -21.69
N LEU A 404 -18.15 26.38 -22.41
CA LEU A 404 -18.43 24.95 -22.25
C LEU A 404 -17.25 24.07 -22.65
N THR A 405 -16.56 24.36 -23.76
CA THR A 405 -15.40 23.56 -24.19
C THR A 405 -14.20 23.71 -23.25
N GLU A 406 -13.92 24.92 -22.75
CA GLU A 406 -12.80 25.12 -21.81
C GLU A 406 -13.10 24.53 -20.42
N ARG A 407 -14.37 24.60 -19.96
CA ARG A 407 -14.82 23.93 -18.74
C ARG A 407 -14.79 22.41 -18.85
N PHE A 408 -15.12 21.85 -20.01
CA PHE A 408 -14.95 20.43 -20.32
C PHE A 408 -13.48 20.00 -20.31
N ARG A 409 -12.60 20.78 -20.94
CA ARG A 409 -11.13 20.57 -20.95
C ARG A 409 -10.56 20.53 -19.52
N MET A 410 -10.98 21.45 -18.67
CA MET A 410 -10.56 21.50 -17.27
C MET A 410 -11.03 20.27 -16.46
N LEU A 411 -12.22 19.72 -16.77
CA LEU A 411 -12.73 18.49 -16.16
C LEU A 411 -11.99 17.23 -16.63
N VAL A 412 -11.60 17.17 -17.91
CA VAL A 412 -10.74 16.08 -18.44
C VAL A 412 -9.39 16.07 -17.71
N ASN A 413 -8.71 17.23 -17.64
CA ASN A 413 -7.42 17.33 -16.96
C ASN A 413 -7.50 16.92 -15.48
N LYS A 414 -8.57 17.33 -14.76
CA LYS A 414 -8.81 16.89 -13.37
C LYS A 414 -9.04 15.38 -13.24
N ARG A 415 -9.74 14.76 -14.20
CA ARG A 415 -9.97 13.31 -14.23
C ARG A 415 -8.68 12.53 -14.45
N GLU A 416 -7.78 13.02 -15.30
CA GLU A 416 -6.48 12.38 -15.55
C GLU A 416 -5.54 12.49 -14.34
N ALA A 417 -5.45 13.68 -13.73
CA ALA A 417 -4.68 13.88 -12.50
C ALA A 417 -5.17 12.97 -11.34
N LEU A 418 -6.50 12.80 -11.19
CA LEU A 418 -7.08 11.91 -10.18
C LEU A 418 -6.74 10.43 -10.47
N LYS A 419 -6.76 10.02 -11.76
CA LYS A 419 -6.37 8.67 -12.19
C LYS A 419 -4.88 8.39 -11.91
N GLU A 420 -3.99 9.36 -12.13
CA GLU A 420 -2.58 9.21 -11.79
C GLU A 420 -2.36 9.13 -10.27
N LEU A 421 -3.06 9.96 -9.50
CA LEU A 421 -3.01 9.94 -8.03
C LEU A 421 -3.46 8.57 -7.48
N GLN A 422 -4.54 8.00 -8.03
CA GLN A 422 -5.00 6.65 -7.70
C GLN A 422 -3.90 5.61 -7.95
N GLN A 423 -3.27 5.64 -9.14
CA GLN A 423 -2.16 4.74 -9.49
C GLN A 423 -0.90 4.95 -8.64
N ARG A 424 -0.70 6.13 -8.03
CA ARG A 424 0.37 6.37 -7.05
C ARG A 424 0.02 5.78 -5.68
N ILE A 425 -1.23 5.92 -5.24
CA ILE A 425 -1.73 5.32 -3.99
C ILE A 425 -1.67 3.78 -4.07
N ASP A 426 -2.10 3.18 -5.17
CA ASP A 426 -2.10 1.73 -5.34
C ASP A 426 -0.66 1.15 -5.40
N ARG A 427 0.27 1.84 -6.07
CA ARG A 427 1.71 1.50 -6.03
C ARG A 427 2.29 1.64 -4.63
N GLY A 428 1.95 2.70 -3.89
CA GLY A 428 2.39 2.89 -2.51
C GLY A 428 1.85 1.82 -1.56
N ARG A 429 0.58 1.46 -1.68
CA ARG A 429 -0.05 0.35 -0.93
C ARG A 429 0.63 -0.99 -1.20
N LYS A 430 0.94 -1.28 -2.47
CA LYS A 430 1.67 -2.50 -2.81
C LYS A 430 3.08 -2.51 -2.22
N TYR A 431 3.84 -1.42 -2.37
CA TYR A 431 5.19 -1.29 -1.80
C TYR A 431 5.20 -1.47 -0.27
N LEU A 432 4.20 -0.94 0.44
CA LEU A 432 4.05 -1.16 1.89
C LEU A 432 3.73 -2.61 2.24
N ALA A 433 2.95 -3.33 1.42
CA ALA A 433 2.68 -4.75 1.62
C ALA A 433 3.92 -5.62 1.33
N ASP A 434 4.60 -5.37 0.21
CA ASP A 434 5.82 -6.08 -0.21
C ASP A 434 6.93 -5.93 0.87
N ASN A 435 7.18 -4.71 1.35
CA ASN A 435 8.11 -4.45 2.47
C ASN A 435 7.67 -5.10 3.79
N GLY A 436 6.35 -5.16 4.05
CA GLY A 436 5.79 -5.82 5.23
C GLY A 436 6.08 -7.31 5.25
N GLU A 437 5.91 -8.00 4.10
CA GLU A 437 6.31 -9.39 3.95
C GLU A 437 7.82 -9.60 4.13
N GLU A 438 8.67 -8.72 3.61
CA GLU A 438 10.11 -8.83 3.81
C GLU A 438 10.49 -8.69 5.30
N MET A 439 9.99 -7.67 6.00
CA MET A 439 10.28 -7.50 7.43
C MET A 439 9.82 -8.72 8.25
N ASP A 440 8.68 -9.31 7.92
CA ASP A 440 8.16 -10.50 8.61
C ASP A 440 8.98 -11.77 8.32
N ARG A 441 9.63 -11.86 7.14
CA ARG A 441 10.62 -12.91 6.81
C ARG A 441 11.94 -12.69 7.56
N TRP A 442 12.48 -11.48 7.55
CA TRP A 442 13.72 -11.14 8.26
C TRP A 442 13.58 -11.34 9.78
N MET A 443 12.45 -10.96 10.37
CA MET A 443 12.19 -11.21 11.80
C MET A 443 12.11 -12.69 12.16
N LYS A 444 11.51 -13.54 11.31
CA LYS A 444 11.51 -15.00 11.54
C LYS A 444 12.93 -15.57 11.49
N ALA A 445 13.73 -15.15 10.52
CA ALA A 445 15.13 -15.57 10.43
C ALA A 445 15.96 -15.11 11.65
N LEU A 446 15.70 -13.90 12.17
CA LEU A 446 16.32 -13.38 13.38
C LEU A 446 15.89 -14.17 14.63
N ALA A 447 14.60 -14.47 14.78
CA ALA A 447 14.06 -15.24 15.88
C ALA A 447 14.63 -16.67 15.93
N ASP A 448 14.73 -17.34 14.77
CA ASP A 448 15.32 -18.69 14.68
C ASP A 448 16.86 -18.69 14.88
N GLN A 449 17.56 -17.58 14.57
CA GLN A 449 18.96 -17.39 14.96
C GLN A 449 19.10 -17.27 16.48
N PHE A 450 18.29 -16.43 17.14
CA PHE A 450 18.32 -16.31 18.61
C PHE A 450 17.93 -17.60 19.32
N ARG A 451 16.96 -18.38 18.82
CA ARG A 451 16.65 -19.73 19.33
C ARG A 451 17.85 -20.69 19.28
N ARG A 452 18.69 -20.59 18.25
CA ARG A 452 19.90 -21.43 18.11
C ARG A 452 21.05 -20.99 19.01
N MET A 453 21.12 -19.71 19.35
CA MET A 453 22.14 -19.16 20.25
C MET A 453 21.76 -19.28 21.73
N GLY A 454 20.47 -19.25 22.08
CA GLY A 454 19.94 -19.33 23.46
C GLY A 454 20.24 -18.12 24.35
N GLN A 455 21.25 -17.33 24.00
CA GLN A 455 21.71 -16.14 24.71
C GLN A 455 21.84 -14.96 23.76
N CYS A 456 21.64 -13.75 24.28
CA CYS A 456 21.76 -12.51 23.51
C CYS A 456 23.24 -12.20 23.20
N PRO A 457 23.64 -12.08 21.92
CA PRO A 457 25.04 -11.83 21.56
C PRO A 457 25.55 -10.44 21.99
N THR A 458 24.65 -9.52 22.35
CA THR A 458 24.99 -8.14 22.74
C THR A 458 25.17 -7.94 24.24
N CYS A 459 24.51 -8.76 25.09
CA CYS A 459 24.52 -8.59 26.55
C CYS A 459 24.62 -9.89 27.37
N GLY A 460 24.64 -11.07 26.73
CA GLY A 460 24.78 -12.37 27.39
C GLY A 460 23.53 -12.91 28.10
N SER A 461 22.45 -12.13 28.22
CA SER A 461 21.19 -12.57 28.83
C SER A 461 20.58 -13.77 28.10
N GLU A 462 20.07 -14.76 28.82
CA GLU A 462 19.30 -15.87 28.24
C GLU A 462 18.04 -15.36 27.55
N ILE A 463 17.74 -15.90 26.36
CA ILE A 463 16.57 -15.55 25.57
C ILE A 463 15.50 -16.63 25.78
N SER A 464 14.50 -16.32 26.61
CA SER A 464 13.35 -17.19 26.80
C SER A 464 12.39 -17.13 25.60
N GLN A 465 11.53 -18.13 25.49
CA GLN A 465 10.54 -18.17 24.40
C GLN A 465 9.52 -17.02 24.51
N ASP A 466 9.20 -16.58 25.73
CA ASP A 466 8.36 -15.41 25.98
C ASP A 466 9.02 -14.09 25.57
N THR A 467 10.34 -13.89 25.80
CA THR A 467 11.01 -12.66 25.33
C THR A 467 11.10 -12.61 23.81
N LEU A 468 11.29 -13.75 23.13
CA LEU A 468 11.18 -13.85 21.68
C LEU A 468 9.78 -13.48 21.16
N GLU A 469 8.73 -14.04 21.77
CA GLU A 469 7.36 -13.69 21.39
C GLU A 469 7.04 -12.22 21.69
N HIS A 470 7.51 -11.66 22.80
CA HIS A 470 7.31 -10.26 23.15
C HIS A 470 7.98 -9.33 22.12
N MET A 471 9.22 -9.60 21.70
CA MET A 471 9.92 -8.82 20.66
C MET A 471 9.20 -8.91 19.31
N MET A 472 8.78 -10.11 18.89
CA MET A 472 8.00 -10.28 17.66
C MET A 472 6.62 -9.60 17.73
N ARG A 473 6.03 -9.50 18.92
CA ARG A 473 4.72 -8.86 19.14
C ARG A 473 4.83 -7.34 19.17
N GLU A 474 5.89 -6.76 19.73
CA GLU A 474 6.14 -5.31 19.67
C GLU A 474 6.41 -4.82 18.25
N HIS A 475 7.34 -5.46 17.52
CA HIS A 475 7.65 -5.06 16.14
C HIS A 475 6.46 -5.22 15.17
N ARG A 476 5.48 -6.07 15.50
CA ARG A 476 4.21 -6.20 14.75
C ARG A 476 3.12 -5.20 15.18
N GLY A 477 3.45 -4.21 16.01
CA GLY A 477 2.51 -3.22 16.55
C GLY A 477 1.93 -3.68 17.90
N GLY A 478 2.78 -3.78 18.91
CA GLY A 478 2.45 -4.37 20.21
C GLY A 478 1.26 -3.70 20.92
N MET A 479 0.24 -4.53 21.19
CA MET A 479 -0.99 -4.26 21.96
C MET A 479 -1.92 -3.13 21.48
N ASP A 480 -1.43 -2.11 20.77
CA ASP A 480 -2.28 -1.12 20.12
C ASP A 480 -1.65 -0.51 18.87
N ARG A 481 -2.47 0.04 17.97
CA ARG A 481 -2.02 0.74 16.74
C ARG A 481 -1.56 2.16 17.06
N ALA A 482 -0.64 2.33 18.01
CA ALA A 482 -0.29 3.60 18.67
C ALA A 482 0.34 4.71 17.78
N ALA A 483 0.42 4.50 16.46
CA ALA A 483 0.83 5.49 15.47
C ALA A 483 -0.15 5.64 14.27
N ALA A 484 -1.30 4.94 14.30
CA ALA A 484 -2.46 5.31 13.49
C ALA A 484 -3.25 6.37 14.26
N GLY A 485 -3.59 7.49 13.61
CA GLY A 485 -4.10 8.66 14.31
C GLY A 485 -5.39 8.41 15.08
N ARG A 486 -5.52 9.04 16.26
CA ARG A 486 -6.84 9.32 16.84
C ARG A 486 -7.52 10.34 15.94
N GLU A 487 -8.46 9.89 15.13
CA GLU A 487 -9.40 10.78 14.44
C GLU A 487 -10.33 11.40 15.49
N ASN A 488 -10.34 12.74 15.56
CA ASN A 488 -11.28 13.56 16.33
C ASN A 488 -12.39 14.07 15.39
#